data_AF-U2D722-F1
#
_entry.id   AF-U2D722-F1
#
_cell.length_a   1.000
_cell.length_b   1.000
_cell.length_c   1.000
_cell.angle_alpha   90.00
_cell.angle_beta   90.00
_cell.angle_gamma   90.00
#
_symmetry.space_group_name_H-M   'P 1'
#
loop_
_entity.id
_entity.type
_entity.pdbx_description
1 polymer ?
#
loop_
_entity_poly.entity_id
_entity_poly.type
_entity_poly.pdbx_seq_one_letter_code
_entity_poly.pdbx_strand_id
1 'polypeptide(L)' 'MSLNVITTDSIEKLDKQIKALESLIPKDNDKDRDIHTKVLKELKTHRKILLNK' A
#
# COMPACT_ATOMS: atom_id res chain seq x y z
N MET A 1 -26.50 -4.48 4.22
CA MET A 1 -25.21 -3.91 4.62
C MET A 1 -24.14 -4.95 4.36
N SER A 2 -23.31 -4.76 3.33
CA SER A 2 -22.24 -5.69 3.01
C SER A 2 -21.14 -5.50 4.05
N LEU A 3 -20.96 -6.48 4.95
CA LEU A 3 -19.82 -6.52 5.85
C LEU A 3 -18.59 -6.75 4.97
N ASN A 4 -17.82 -5.70 4.68
CA ASN A 4 -16.47 -5.82 4.15
C ASN A 4 -15.59 -6.43 5.24
N VAL A 5 -15.61 -7.77 5.33
CA VAL A 5 -14.72 -8.52 6.22
C VAL A 5 -13.32 -8.39 5.65
N ILE A 6 -12.55 -7.49 6.26
CA ILE A 6 -11.13 -7.32 5.96
C ILE A 6 -10.40 -8.47 6.64
N THR A 7 -9.96 -9.44 5.85
CA THR A 7 -9.17 -10.56 6.36
C THR A 7 -7.74 -10.11 6.67
N THR A 8 -7.10 -10.74 7.67
CA THR A 8 -5.68 -10.53 8.00
C THR A 8 -4.76 -10.71 6.79
N ASP A 9 -5.13 -11.61 5.87
CA ASP A 9 -4.49 -11.82 4.57
C ASP A 9 -4.42 -10.53 3.73
N SER A 10 -5.46 -9.69 3.81
CA SER A 10 -5.52 -8.40 3.12
C SER A 10 -4.50 -7.40 3.66
N ILE A 11 -4.23 -7.42 4.97
CA ILE A 11 -3.22 -6.55 5.61
C ILE A 11 -1.82 -7.03 5.27
N GLU A 12 -1.55 -8.34 5.33
CA GLU A 12 -0.25 -8.89 4.96
C GLU A 12 0.08 -8.65 3.48
N LYS A 13 -0.91 -8.77 2.59
CA LYS A 13 -0.76 -8.43 1.16
C LYS A 13 -0.42 -6.94 0.99
N LEU A 14 -1.11 -6.06 1.71
CA LEU A 14 -0.83 -4.63 1.72
C LEU A 14 0.60 -4.33 2.20
N ASP A 15 1.06 -4.99 3.25
CA ASP A 15 2.42 -4.82 3.77
C ASP A 15 3.48 -5.31 2.78
N LYS A 16 3.23 -6.41 2.07
CA LYS A 16 4.10 -6.89 0.99
C LYS A 16 4.17 -5.89 -0.17
N GLN A 17 3.03 -5.33 -0.58
CA GLN A 17 2.99 -4.31 -1.64
C GLN A 17 3.73 -3.03 -1.24
N ILE A 18 3.55 -2.56 -0.01
CA ILE A 18 4.27 -1.40 0.52
C ILE A 18 5.78 -1.66 0.50
N LYS A 19 6.25 -2.80 1.04
CA LYS A 19 7.68 -3.16 1.02
C LYS A 19 8.25 -3.27 -0.38
N ALA A 20 7.50 -3.85 -1.32
CA ALA A 20 7.94 -3.96 -2.71
C ALA A 20 8.13 -2.58 -3.35
N LEU A 21 7.17 -1.67 -3.16
CA LEU A 21 7.26 -0.29 -3.64
C LEU A 21 8.41 0.48 -2.96
N GLU A 22 8.60 0.35 -1.65
CA GLU A 22 9.72 0.99 -0.93
C GLU A 22 11.09 0.52 -1.45
N SER A 23 11.18 -0.73 -1.92
CA SER A 23 12.41 -1.26 -2.53
C SER A 23 12.58 -0.88 -4.01
N LEU A 24 11.50 -0.52 -4.71
CA LEU A 24 11.50 -0.15 -6.14
C LEU A 24 11.75 1.35 -6.34
N ILE A 25 11.15 2.21 -5.51
CA ILE A 25 11.29 3.68 -5.56
C ILE A 25 12.74 4.18 -5.71
N PRO A 26 13.76 3.60 -5.04
CA PRO A 26 15.16 4.04 -5.20
C PRO A 26 15.77 3.69 -6.57
N LYS A 27 15.16 2.75 -7.30
CA LYS A 27 15.63 2.23 -8.60
C LYS A 27 14.77 2.74 -9.78
N ASP A 28 13.71 3.47 -9.49
CA ASP A 28 12.80 4.01 -10.51
C ASP A 28 13.39 5.21 -11.24
N ASN A 29 12.94 5.39 -12.47
CA ASN A 29 13.12 6.65 -13.19
C ASN A 29 12.25 7.75 -12.56
N ASP A 30 12.61 9.02 -12.75
CA ASP A 30 11.90 10.15 -12.11
C ASP A 30 10.39 10.19 -12.40
N LYS A 31 9.96 9.73 -13.59
CA LYS A 31 8.52 9.61 -13.93
C LYS A 31 7.80 8.53 -13.12
N ASP A 32 8.41 7.36 -13.00
CA ASP A 32 7.83 6.22 -12.30
C ASP A 32 7.90 6.41 -10.78
N ARG A 33 8.95 7.09 -10.30
CA ARG A 33 9.15 7.43 -8.88
C ARG A 33 7.97 8.23 -8.33
N ASP A 34 7.47 9.22 -9.06
CA ASP A 34 6.33 10.05 -8.61
C ASP A 34 5.05 9.20 -8.50
N ILE A 35 4.78 8.38 -9.51
CA ILE A 35 3.64 7.45 -9.52
C ILE A 35 3.73 6.46 -8.36
N HIS A 36 4.88 5.79 -8.19
CA HIS A 36 5.08 4.81 -7.13
C HIS A 36 5.03 5.44 -5.74
N THR A 37 5.51 6.68 -5.57
CA THR A 37 5.40 7.41 -4.31
C THR A 37 3.94 7.77 -3.98
N LYS A 38 3.16 8.16 -4.99
CA LYS A 38 1.72 8.42 -4.82
C LYS A 38 0.96 7.16 -4.42
N VAL A 39 1.20 6.04 -5.12
CA VAL A 39 0.60 4.74 -4.81
C VAL A 39 1.00 4.26 -3.40
N LEU A 40 2.28 4.43 -3.01
CA LEU A 40 2.75 4.12 -1.66
C LEU A 40 1.95 4.87 -0.58
N LYS A 41 1.68 6.15 -0.80
CA LYS A 41 0.92 6.99 0.13
C LYS A 41 -0.54 6.54 0.26
N GLU A 42 -1.17 6.15 -0.84
CA GLU A 42 -2.52 5.59 -0.85
C GLU A 42 -2.57 4.23 -0.12
N LEU A 43 -1.62 3.33 -0.38
CA LEU A 43 -1.52 2.03 0.31
C LEU A 43 -1.31 2.20 1.82
N LYS A 44 -0.45 3.12 2.26
CA LYS A 44 -0.27 3.44 3.69
C LYS A 44 -1.53 4.01 4.33
N THR A 45 -2.29 4.82 3.58
CA THR A 45 -3.57 5.38 4.04
C THR A 45 -4.62 4.28 4.17
N HIS A 46 -4.75 3.40 3.17
CA HIS A 46 -5.60 2.22 3.25
C HIS A 46 -5.22 1.34 4.44
N ARG A 47 -3.95 1.00 4.62
CA ARG A 47 -3.47 0.24 5.79
C ARG A 47 -3.91 0.88 7.11
N LYS A 48 -3.77 2.21 7.24
CA LYS A 48 -4.18 2.94 8.44
C LYS A 48 -5.69 2.86 8.66
N ILE A 49 -6.51 3.00 7.61
CA ILE A 49 -7.96 2.85 7.69
C ILE A 49 -8.34 1.42 8.11
N LEU A 50 -7.64 0.40 7.62
CA LEU A 50 -7.90 -1.00 7.97
C LEU A 50 -7.49 -1.33 9.42
N LEU A 51 -6.47 -0.68 9.97
CA LEU A 51 -5.99 -0.87 11.35
C LEU A 51 -6.78 -0.07 12.41
N ASN A 52 -7.38 1.07 12.02
CA ASN A 52 -8.14 1.95 12.93
C ASN A 52 -9.64 1.63 12.99
N LYS A 53 -10.08 0.50 12.45
CA LYS A 53 -11.49 0.08 12.38
C LYS A 53 -11.72 -1.14 13.25
#